data_AF-A0A238UNX9-F1
#
_entry.id   AF-A0A238UNX9-F1
#
_cell.length_a   1.000
_cell.length_b   1.000
_cell.length_c   1.000
_cell.angle_alpha   90.00
_cell.angle_beta   90.00
_cell.angle_gamma   90.00
#
_symmetry.space_group_name_H-M   'P 1'
#
loop_
_entity.id
_entity.type
_entity.pdbx_description
1 polymer ?
#
loop_
_entity_poly.entity_id
_entity_poly.type
_entity_poly.pdbx_seq_one_letter_code
_entity_poly.pdbx_strand_id
1 'polypeptide(L)'
;MTAAEKTLVMYGGGAREAARRMLPNLPDACFVPVAAERLREAVKAGLAQVVMVARMQEQAAFLGGAAGLLESITLDMDCGPALAGRVAQAPAVQDVYDMWDAAGKLGPCGRELCRRTAGGLERLAAEAEGSADSPVAAQVVLLDAAGERMVGMYGRMAR
;
A
#
# COMPACT_ATOMS: atom_id res chain seq x y z
N MET A 1 -23.46 9.09 -9.38
CA MET A 1 -22.18 8.45 -9.04
C MET A 1 -22.17 7.02 -9.54
N THR A 2 -21.53 6.78 -10.68
CA THR A 2 -21.22 5.44 -11.21
C THR A 2 -20.20 4.73 -10.31
N ALA A 3 -20.04 3.41 -10.46
CA ALA A 3 -19.05 2.66 -9.69
C ALA A 3 -17.59 3.17 -9.91
N ALA A 4 -17.30 3.67 -11.11
CA ALA A 4 -16.01 4.30 -11.42
C ALA A 4 -15.82 5.62 -10.65
N GLU A 5 -16.89 6.41 -10.46
CA GLU A 5 -16.87 7.66 -9.68
C GLU A 5 -16.70 7.42 -8.17
N LYS A 6 -16.77 6.18 -7.69
CA LYS A 6 -16.56 5.80 -6.27
C LYS A 6 -15.22 5.12 -6.00
N THR A 7 -14.31 5.12 -6.98
CA THR A 7 -12.99 4.51 -6.87
C THR A 7 -11.89 5.56 -6.97
N LEU A 8 -10.98 5.55 -5.99
CA LEU A 8 -9.76 6.36 -5.96
C LEU A 8 -8.54 5.45 -6.10
N VAL A 9 -7.67 5.75 -7.06
CA VAL A 9 -6.40 5.05 -7.25
C VAL A 9 -5.26 5.97 -6.83
N MET A 10 -4.54 5.59 -5.78
CA MET A 10 -3.39 6.31 -5.27
C MET A 10 -2.10 5.65 -5.78
N TYR A 11 -1.27 6.38 -6.54
CA TYR A 11 -0.03 5.83 -7.08
C TYR A 11 1.23 6.39 -6.40
N GLY A 12 2.22 5.52 -6.18
CA GLY A 12 3.55 5.90 -5.73
C GLY A 12 4.38 6.58 -6.83
N GLY A 13 5.57 7.10 -6.49
CA GLY A 13 6.45 7.77 -7.45
C GLY A 13 6.75 6.90 -8.67
N GLY A 14 6.48 7.41 -9.88
CA GLY A 14 6.69 6.68 -11.14
C GLY A 14 5.65 5.57 -11.44
N ALA A 15 4.73 5.27 -10.52
CA ALA A 15 3.81 4.14 -10.65
C ALA A 15 2.51 4.46 -11.41
N ARG A 16 2.34 5.69 -11.92
CA ARG A 16 1.08 6.11 -12.57
C ARG A 16 0.70 5.23 -13.75
N GLU A 17 1.63 4.99 -14.67
CA GLU A 17 1.34 4.18 -15.86
C GLU A 17 1.15 2.70 -15.52
N ALA A 18 1.87 2.19 -14.51
CA ALA A 18 1.63 0.84 -13.99
C ALA A 18 0.21 0.71 -13.41
N ALA A 19 -0.23 1.68 -12.61
CA ALA A 19 -1.58 1.72 -12.05
C ALA A 19 -2.65 1.77 -13.16
N ARG A 20 -2.45 2.60 -14.21
CA ARG A 20 -3.37 2.69 -15.35
C ARG A 20 -3.46 1.38 -16.12
N ARG A 21 -2.34 0.68 -16.33
CA ARG A 21 -2.34 -0.65 -16.95
C ARG A 21 -3.08 -1.70 -16.12
N MET A 22 -3.01 -1.61 -14.79
CA MET A 22 -3.72 -2.53 -13.89
C MET A 22 -5.23 -2.25 -13.81
N LEU A 23 -5.64 -1.00 -14.02
CA LEU A 23 -7.04 -0.56 -13.92
C LEU A 23 -7.47 0.24 -15.17
N PRO A 24 -7.41 -0.36 -16.38
CA PRO A 24 -7.51 0.37 -17.65
C PRO A 24 -8.91 0.94 -17.93
N ASN A 25 -9.92 0.48 -17.21
CA ASN A 25 -11.32 0.92 -17.40
C ASN A 25 -11.70 2.11 -16.51
N LEU A 26 -10.79 2.58 -15.65
CA LEU A 26 -11.05 3.74 -14.80
C LEU A 26 -10.69 5.05 -15.53
N PRO A 27 -11.48 6.12 -15.36
CA PRO A 27 -11.13 7.44 -15.86
C PRO A 27 -9.81 7.96 -15.27
N ASP A 28 -9.05 8.75 -16.04
CA ASP A 28 -7.78 9.33 -15.59
C ASP A 28 -7.90 10.17 -14.30
N ALA A 29 -9.08 10.77 -14.06
CA ALA A 29 -9.37 11.56 -12.87
C ALA A 29 -9.36 10.73 -11.56
N CYS A 30 -9.52 9.41 -11.65
CA CYS A 30 -9.44 8.51 -10.50
C CYS A 30 -8.00 8.32 -10.00
N PHE A 31 -6.98 8.67 -10.80
CA PHE A 31 -5.58 8.40 -10.49
C PHE A 31 -4.89 9.64 -9.89
N VAL A 32 -4.52 9.55 -8.63
CA VAL A 32 -3.83 10.62 -7.89
C VAL A 32 -2.53 10.12 -7.25
N PRO A 33 -1.53 10.98 -7.03
CA PRO A 33 -0.40 10.61 -6.18
C PRO A 33 -0.86 10.24 -4.77
N VAL A 34 -0.10 9.38 -4.08
CA VAL A 34 -0.37 9.05 -2.66
C VAL A 34 -0.35 10.34 -1.81
N ALA A 35 -1.50 10.69 -1.24
CA ALA A 35 -1.69 11.81 -0.33
C ALA A 35 -2.88 11.54 0.61
N ALA A 36 -2.67 11.69 1.93
CA ALA A 36 -3.70 11.40 2.93
C ALA A 36 -4.92 12.32 2.79
N GLU A 37 -4.68 13.59 2.47
CA GLU A 37 -5.69 14.64 2.33
C GLU A 37 -6.66 14.31 1.19
N ARG A 38 -6.14 13.75 0.09
CA ARG A 38 -6.96 13.31 -1.05
C ARG A 38 -7.90 12.17 -0.68
N LEU A 39 -7.44 11.22 0.15
CA LEU A 39 -8.32 10.18 0.67
C LEU A 39 -9.42 10.78 1.56
N ARG A 40 -9.07 11.69 2.47
CA ARG A 40 -10.06 12.34 3.35
C ARG A 40 -11.11 13.12 2.56
N GLU A 41 -10.69 13.87 1.54
CA GLU A 41 -11.60 14.59 0.63
C GLU A 41 -12.54 13.63 -0.11
N ALA A 42 -11.99 12.54 -0.66
CA ALA A 42 -12.76 11.56 -1.41
C ALA A 42 -13.77 10.82 -0.51
N VAL A 43 -13.40 10.47 0.73
CA VAL A 43 -14.30 9.85 1.71
C VAL A 43 -15.50 10.75 1.97
N LYS A 44 -15.29 12.04 2.24
CA LYS A 44 -16.37 13.02 2.41
C LYS A 44 -17.28 13.16 1.19
N ALA A 45 -16.78 12.81 0.00
CA ALA A 45 -17.53 12.78 -1.24
C ALA A 45 -18.21 11.42 -1.52
N GLY A 46 -18.16 10.46 -0.59
CA GLY A 46 -18.81 9.16 -0.72
C GLY A 46 -17.98 8.08 -1.43
N LEU A 47 -16.65 8.12 -1.28
CA LEU A 47 -15.75 7.08 -1.78
C LEU A 47 -16.16 5.70 -1.24
N ALA A 48 -16.13 4.68 -2.09
CA ALA A 48 -16.39 3.29 -1.70
C ALA A 48 -15.14 2.39 -1.80
N GLN A 49 -14.21 2.73 -2.70
CA GLN A 49 -12.99 1.94 -2.95
C GLN A 49 -11.76 2.84 -3.02
N VAL A 50 -10.69 2.42 -2.35
CA VAL A 50 -9.34 2.94 -2.59
C VAL A 50 -8.42 1.82 -3.05
N VAL A 51 -7.61 2.09 -4.07
CA VAL A 51 -6.55 1.19 -4.53
C VAL A 51 -5.21 1.94 -4.47
N MET A 52 -4.28 1.49 -3.64
CA MET A 52 -2.91 2.00 -3.65
C MET A 52 -2.03 1.11 -4.52
N VAL A 53 -1.33 1.71 -5.49
CA VAL A 53 -0.35 1.02 -6.34
C VAL A 53 1.01 1.68 -6.14
N ALA A 54 1.89 1.03 -5.38
CA ALA A 54 3.12 1.68 -4.93
C ALA A 54 4.25 0.69 -4.61
N ARG A 55 5.48 1.18 -4.55
CA ARG A 55 6.62 0.38 -4.09
C ARG A 55 6.68 0.38 -2.56
N MET A 56 7.61 -0.40 -2.03
CA MET A 56 7.81 -0.57 -0.60
C MET A 56 8.07 0.76 0.13
N GLN A 57 8.85 1.67 -0.48
CA GLN A 57 9.19 2.98 0.07
C GLN A 57 7.94 3.84 0.37
N GLU A 58 7.01 3.93 -0.60
CA GLU A 58 5.84 4.78 -0.45
C GLU A 58 4.83 4.19 0.56
N GLN A 59 4.72 2.85 0.63
CA GLN A 59 3.89 2.18 1.63
C GLN A 59 4.44 2.36 3.06
N ALA A 60 5.76 2.25 3.25
CA ALA A 60 6.40 2.50 4.53
C ALA A 60 6.25 3.97 4.95
N ALA A 61 6.43 4.92 4.02
CA ALA A 61 6.23 6.34 4.29
C ALA A 61 4.78 6.65 4.69
N PHE A 62 3.80 6.05 4.02
CA PHE A 62 2.38 6.20 4.38
C PHE A 62 2.07 5.69 5.80
N LEU A 63 2.75 4.63 6.24
CA LEU A 63 2.61 4.06 7.57
C LEU A 63 3.43 4.78 8.67
N GLY A 64 4.02 5.94 8.37
CA GLY A 64 4.78 6.73 9.35
C GLY A 64 6.28 6.44 9.37
N GLY A 65 6.79 5.63 8.43
CA GLY A 65 8.22 5.37 8.25
C GLY A 65 8.58 3.89 8.25
N ALA A 66 9.81 3.59 7.78
CA ALA A 66 10.33 2.23 7.69
C ALA A 66 10.93 1.70 9.00
N ALA A 67 11.42 2.60 9.86
CA ALA A 67 12.08 2.26 11.11
C ALA A 67 11.13 1.49 12.05
N GLY A 68 11.56 0.33 12.54
CA GLY A 68 10.76 -0.59 13.36
C GLY A 68 9.64 -1.32 12.61
N LEU A 69 9.00 -0.69 11.62
CA LEU A 69 7.94 -1.30 10.82
C LEU A 69 8.42 -2.54 10.07
N LEU A 70 9.50 -2.41 9.29
CA LEU A 70 9.98 -3.49 8.43
C LEU A 70 10.62 -4.63 9.22
N GLU A 71 11.28 -4.30 10.35
CA GLU A 71 11.77 -5.28 11.31
C GLU A 71 10.60 -6.07 11.92
N SER A 72 9.55 -5.39 12.39
CA SER A 72 8.35 -6.04 12.92
C SER A 72 7.71 -6.97 11.89
N ILE A 73 7.55 -6.54 10.64
CA ILE A 73 7.03 -7.41 9.56
C ILE A 73 7.91 -8.65 9.40
N THR A 74 9.23 -8.48 9.42
CA THR A 74 10.20 -9.58 9.27
C THR A 74 10.06 -10.59 10.41
N LEU A 75 9.87 -10.13 11.64
CA LEU A 75 9.63 -10.98 12.81
C LEU A 75 8.27 -11.69 12.73
N ASP A 76 7.21 -10.94 12.43
CA ASP A 76 5.84 -11.46 12.38
C ASP A 76 5.65 -12.50 11.27
N MET A 77 6.48 -12.46 10.23
CA MET A 77 6.50 -13.41 9.11
C MET A 77 7.51 -14.55 9.27
N ASP A 78 7.92 -14.83 10.51
CA ASP A 78 8.78 -15.96 10.87
C ASP A 78 10.06 -16.03 10.01
N CYS A 79 10.65 -14.87 9.70
CA CYS A 79 11.91 -14.80 8.96
C CYS A 79 13.15 -14.95 9.87
N GLY A 80 12.92 -14.99 11.19
CA GLY A 80 13.94 -15.21 12.20
C GLY A 80 14.67 -13.93 12.65
N PRO A 81 15.22 -13.94 13.87
CA PRO A 81 15.84 -12.76 14.48
C PRO A 81 17.09 -12.28 13.75
N ALA A 82 17.82 -13.18 13.06
CA ALA A 82 19.01 -12.81 12.30
C ALA A 82 18.68 -11.91 11.10
N LEU A 83 17.62 -12.25 10.34
CA LEU A 83 17.17 -11.41 9.22
C LEU A 83 16.56 -10.11 9.75
N ALA A 84 15.73 -10.18 10.79
CA ALA A 84 15.13 -9.00 11.42
C ALA A 84 16.20 -7.99 11.90
N GLY A 85 17.26 -8.45 12.55
CA GLY A 85 18.37 -7.59 12.99
C GLY A 85 19.10 -6.92 11.83
N ARG A 86 19.26 -7.60 10.69
CA ARG A 86 19.82 -6.97 9.47
C ARG A 86 18.89 -5.91 8.89
N VAL A 87 17.59 -6.20 8.85
CA VAL A 87 16.56 -5.26 8.40
C VAL A 87 16.51 -4.01 9.27
N ALA A 88 16.65 -4.16 10.58
CA ALA A 88 16.67 -3.04 11.54
C ALA A 88 17.85 -2.08 11.31
N GLN A 89 18.95 -2.57 10.73
CA GLN A 89 20.15 -1.80 10.45
C GLN A 89 20.26 -1.37 8.97
N ALA A 90 19.24 -1.66 8.15
CA ALA A 90 19.28 -1.34 6.73
C ALA A 90 19.24 0.18 6.49
N PRO A 91 20.17 0.74 5.69
CA PRO A 91 20.24 2.19 5.46
C PRO A 91 19.14 2.69 4.52
N ALA A 92 18.62 1.84 3.63
CA ALA A 92 17.49 2.17 2.77
C ALA A 92 16.43 1.05 2.74
N VAL A 93 15.21 1.44 2.40
CA VAL A 93 14.09 0.48 2.20
C VAL A 93 14.40 -0.49 1.05
N GLN A 94 15.16 -0.05 0.04
CA GLN A 94 15.59 -0.91 -1.05
C GLN A 94 16.46 -2.08 -0.55
N ASP A 95 17.35 -1.84 0.42
CA ASP A 95 18.17 -2.92 0.97
C ASP A 95 17.30 -3.97 1.67
N VAL A 96 16.22 -3.55 2.33
CA VAL A 96 15.27 -4.47 2.96
C VAL A 96 14.52 -5.30 1.91
N TYR A 97 14.09 -4.66 0.81
CA TYR A 97 13.48 -5.37 -0.31
C TYR A 97 14.41 -6.46 -0.83
N ASP A 98 15.67 -6.12 -1.10
CA ASP A 98 16.67 -7.04 -1.63
C ASP A 98 16.99 -8.16 -0.63
N MET A 99 17.03 -7.85 0.68
CA MET A 99 17.21 -8.86 1.74
C MET A 99 16.03 -9.84 1.81
N TRP A 100 14.79 -9.35 1.71
CA TRP A 100 13.61 -10.21 1.68
C TRP A 100 13.59 -11.07 0.41
N ASP A 101 13.94 -10.51 -0.74
CA ASP A 101 14.00 -11.25 -2.01
C ASP A 101 15.06 -12.35 -1.97
N ALA A 102 16.30 -12.00 -1.57
CA ALA A 102 17.40 -12.95 -1.44
C ALA A 102 17.10 -14.09 -0.43
N ALA A 103 16.28 -13.83 0.59
CA ALA A 103 15.84 -14.85 1.55
C ALA A 103 14.62 -15.66 1.09
N GLY A 104 14.04 -15.37 -0.07
CA GLY A 104 12.78 -15.98 -0.53
C GLY A 104 11.57 -15.58 0.30
N LYS A 105 11.64 -14.45 1.01
CA LYS A 105 10.63 -13.94 1.94
C LYS A 105 9.85 -12.73 1.40
N LEU A 106 10.17 -12.25 0.20
CA LEU A 106 9.49 -11.11 -0.42
C LEU A 106 7.97 -11.30 -0.54
N GLY A 107 7.51 -12.51 -0.89
CA GLY A 107 6.08 -12.83 -0.96
C GLY A 107 5.32 -12.61 0.35
N PRO A 108 5.65 -13.33 1.45
CA PRO A 108 4.98 -13.17 2.74
C PRO A 108 5.16 -11.76 3.33
N CYS A 109 6.40 -11.24 3.39
CA CYS A 109 6.66 -9.91 3.96
C CYS A 109 6.00 -8.78 3.15
N GLY A 110 6.04 -8.86 1.82
CA GLY A 110 5.41 -7.88 0.94
C GLY A 110 3.89 -7.88 1.05
N ARG A 111 3.26 -9.06 1.19
CA ARG A 111 1.82 -9.17 1.46
C ARG A 111 1.46 -8.59 2.82
N GLU A 112 2.26 -8.83 3.85
CA GLU A 112 2.03 -8.29 5.19
C GLU A 112 2.17 -6.75 5.21
N LEU A 113 3.14 -6.19 4.47
CA LEU A 113 3.22 -4.75 4.26
C LEU A 113 1.93 -4.21 3.61
N CYS A 114 1.48 -4.82 2.51
CA CYS A 114 0.23 -4.44 1.85
C CYS A 114 -0.96 -4.50 2.81
N ARG A 115 -1.02 -5.52 3.69
CA ARG A 115 -2.07 -5.67 4.69
C ARG A 115 -2.08 -4.52 5.69
N ARG A 116 -0.93 -4.16 6.25
CA ARG A 116 -0.81 -3.03 7.18
C ARG A 116 -1.17 -1.72 6.51
N THR A 117 -0.72 -1.50 5.27
CA THR A 117 -1.07 -0.31 4.50
C THR A 117 -2.57 -0.24 4.20
N ALA A 118 -3.21 -1.35 3.83
CA ALA A 118 -4.66 -1.40 3.64
C ALA A 118 -5.41 -1.02 4.93
N GLY A 119 -4.98 -1.58 6.07
CA GLY A 119 -5.55 -1.19 7.38
C GLY A 119 -5.30 0.27 7.76
N GLY A 120 -4.17 0.85 7.35
CA GLY A 120 -3.88 2.27 7.51
C GLY A 120 -4.81 3.16 6.67
N LEU A 121 -5.06 2.78 5.41
CA LEU A 121 -6.01 3.47 4.53
C LEU A 121 -7.44 3.40 5.08
N GLU A 122 -7.87 2.22 5.53
CA GLU A 122 -9.20 2.03 6.10
C GLU A 122 -9.39 2.82 7.39
N ARG A 123 -8.37 2.86 8.27
CA ARG A 123 -8.37 3.67 9.49
C ARG A 123 -8.47 5.15 9.17
N LEU A 124 -7.65 5.65 8.24
CA LEU A 124 -7.68 7.04 7.81
C LEU A 124 -9.03 7.44 7.21
N ALA A 125 -9.68 6.53 6.47
CA ALA A 125 -11.03 6.75 5.96
C ALA A 125 -12.10 6.76 7.06
N ALA A 126 -12.01 5.86 8.04
CA ALA A 126 -12.92 5.84 9.18
C ALA A 126 -12.81 7.15 10.00
N GLU A 127 -11.59 7.62 10.25
CA GLU A 127 -11.30 8.90 10.91
C GLU A 127 -11.89 10.09 10.13
N ALA A 128 -11.79 10.09 8.80
CA ALA A 128 -12.31 11.17 7.95
C ALA A 128 -13.85 11.28 7.99
N GLU A 129 -14.53 10.14 8.12
CA GLU A 129 -15.99 10.04 8.21
C GLU A 129 -16.51 10.23 9.65
N GLY A 130 -15.63 10.14 10.66
CA GLY A 130 -16.02 10.11 12.07
C GLY A 130 -16.75 8.81 12.45
N SER A 131 -16.44 7.71 11.77
CA SER A 131 -17.05 6.38 11.97
C SER A 131 -16.09 5.42 12.67
N ALA A 132 -16.64 4.42 13.37
CA ALA A 132 -15.87 3.32 13.93
C ALA A 132 -15.41 2.32 12.84
N ASP A 133 -16.24 2.13 11.82
CA ASP A 133 -15.96 1.26 10.68
C ASP A 133 -15.58 2.09 9.45
N SER A 134 -14.64 1.57 8.66
CA SER A 134 -14.24 2.23 7.42
C SER A 134 -15.37 2.17 6.38
N PRO A 135 -15.77 3.32 5.79
CA PRO A 135 -16.75 3.33 4.70
C PRO A 135 -16.15 2.84 3.37
N VAL A 136 -14.83 2.64 3.32
CA VAL A 136 -14.06 2.32 2.12
C VAL A 136 -13.48 0.91 2.21
N ALA A 137 -13.54 0.17 1.11
CA ALA A 137 -12.72 -1.03 0.92
C ALA A 137 -11.33 -0.63 0.40
N ALA A 138 -10.26 -1.03 1.09
CA ALA A 138 -8.90 -0.79 0.62
C ALA A 138 -8.32 -2.01 -0.11
N GLN A 139 -7.59 -1.73 -1.19
CA GLN A 139 -6.69 -2.66 -1.86
C GLN A 139 -5.32 -2.01 -2.02
N VAL A 140 -4.25 -2.76 -1.79
CA VAL A 140 -2.88 -2.30 -1.91
C VAL A 140 -2.10 -3.29 -2.76
N VAL A 141 -1.41 -2.76 -3.76
CA VAL A 141 -0.54 -3.47 -4.68
C VAL A 141 0.90 -3.02 -4.44
N LEU A 142 1.77 -3.98 -4.12
CA LEU A 142 3.20 -3.80 -4.05
C LEU A 142 3.82 -4.05 -5.43
N LEU A 143 4.51 -3.03 -5.93
CA LEU A 143 5.32 -3.11 -7.14
C LEU A 143 6.75 -3.58 -6.84
N ASP A 144 7.42 -4.13 -7.84
CA ASP A 144 8.86 -4.39 -7.82
C ASP A 144 9.69 -3.10 -7.72
N ALA A 145 10.99 -3.24 -7.50
CA ALA A 145 11.91 -2.11 -7.35
C ALA A 145 11.87 -1.14 -8.56
N ALA A 146 11.65 -1.68 -9.77
CA ALA A 146 11.50 -0.92 -11.01
C ALA A 146 10.16 -0.18 -11.11
N GLY A 147 9.16 -0.54 -10.31
CA GLY A 147 7.83 0.05 -10.35
C GLY A 147 6.97 -0.44 -11.53
N GLU A 148 7.30 -1.61 -12.09
CA GLU A 148 6.69 -2.08 -13.34
C GLU A 148 5.75 -3.27 -13.13
N ARG A 149 6.11 -4.19 -12.23
CA ARG A 149 5.39 -5.45 -12.02
C ARG A 149 4.85 -5.55 -10.60
N MET A 150 3.67 -6.13 -10.47
CA MET A 150 3.11 -6.50 -9.17
C MET A 150 3.89 -7.69 -8.58
N VAL A 151 4.34 -7.56 -7.33
CA VAL A 151 5.00 -8.63 -6.56
C VAL A 151 4.23 -9.02 -5.30
N GLY A 152 3.26 -8.20 -4.88
CA GLY A 152 2.39 -8.48 -3.75
C GLY A 152 1.09 -7.70 -3.83
N MET A 153 0.05 -8.21 -3.18
CA MET A 153 -1.24 -7.53 -3.08
C MET A 153 -1.98 -7.98 -1.82
N TYR A 154 -2.69 -7.06 -1.19
CA TYR A 154 -3.67 -7.33 -0.15
C TYR A 154 -4.91 -6.45 -0.33
N GLY A 155 -6.06 -6.93 0.13
CA GLY A 155 -7.27 -6.14 0.28
C GLY A 155 -8.46 -6.74 -0.46
N ARG A 156 -9.55 -5.98 -0.50
CA ARG A 156 -10.82 -6.42 -1.06
C ARG A 156 -11.39 -5.36 -2.00
N MET A 157 -12.20 -5.80 -2.96
CA MET A 157 -12.99 -4.89 -3.78
C MET A 157 -14.33 -4.61 -3.11
N ALA A 158 -14.80 -3.37 -3.20
CA ALA A 158 -16.14 -2.97 -2.84
C ALA A 158 -17.14 -3.79 -3.64
N ARG A 159 -18.18 -4.26 -2.95
CA ARG A 159 -19.27 -5.05 -3.55
C ARG A 159 -20.33 -4.14 -4.15
#